data_AF-A0A4S2V4E7-F1
#
_entry.id   AF-A0A4S2V4E7-F1
#
_cell.length_a   1.000
_cell.length_b   1.000
_cell.length_c   1.000
_cell.angle_alpha   90.00
_cell.angle_beta   90.00
_cell.angle_gamma   90.00
#
_symmetry.space_group_name_H-M   'P 1'
#
loop_
_entity.id
_entity.type
_entity.pdbx_description
1 polymer ?
#
loop_
_entity_poly.entity_id
_entity_poly.type
_entity_poly.pdbx_seq_one_letter_code
_entity_poly.pdbx_strand_id
1 'polypeptide(L)'
;MAPGFNTPPPLKTRSPRKKPLDVLENLPRLGLHPVAPGTCTTPICGDVADLTDEADLQDGWVRAGVYGSADPDRVWCSGLCATYGIALAELRVTSKRVAPGA
;
A
#
# COMPACT_ATOMS: atom_id res chain seq x y z
N MET A 1 47.27 0.99 -42.07
CA MET A 1 46.48 0.05 -41.24
C MET A 1 45.64 0.86 -40.26
N ALA A 2 44.32 0.65 -40.25
CA ALA A 2 43.40 1.31 -39.31
C ALA A 2 43.50 0.65 -37.91
N PRO A 3 43.40 1.40 -36.80
CA PRO A 3 43.38 0.82 -35.46
C PRO A 3 42.13 -0.05 -35.28
N GLY A 4 42.36 -1.29 -34.85
CA GLY A 4 41.32 -2.32 -34.70
C GLY A 4 40.35 -2.07 -33.54
N PHE A 5 39.19 -2.72 -33.63
CA PHE A 5 38.04 -2.68 -32.72
C PHE A 5 38.28 -3.09 -31.25
N ASN A 6 39.53 -3.27 -30.81
CA ASN A 6 39.87 -3.80 -29.48
C ASN A 6 40.43 -2.76 -28.50
N THR A 7 40.42 -1.47 -28.84
CA THR A 7 40.76 -0.42 -27.87
C THR A 7 39.54 -0.09 -26.99
N PRO A 8 39.57 -0.38 -25.68
CA PRO A 8 38.50 0.06 -24.78
C PRO A 8 38.46 1.59 -24.75
N PRO A 9 37.27 2.22 -24.83
CA PRO A 9 37.15 3.66 -24.75
C PRO A 9 37.62 4.16 -23.37
N PRO A 10 38.25 5.34 -23.28
CA PRO A 10 38.65 5.90 -21.99
C PRO A 10 37.39 6.10 -21.14
N LEU A 11 37.36 5.47 -19.97
CA LEU A 11 36.34 5.68 -18.94
C LEU A 11 36.44 7.13 -18.48
N LYS A 12 35.65 8.02 -19.10
CA LYS A 12 35.38 9.33 -18.53
C LYS A 12 34.69 9.07 -17.19
N THR A 13 35.41 9.28 -16.10
CA THR A 13 34.85 9.39 -14.76
C THR A 13 33.80 10.51 -14.80
N ARG A 14 32.54 10.12 -15.00
CA ARG A 14 31.41 10.99 -14.71
C ARG A 14 31.48 11.25 -13.21
N SER A 15 31.95 12.44 -12.87
CA SER A 15 31.81 12.99 -11.52
C SER A 15 30.35 12.76 -11.09
N PRO A 16 30.08 12.18 -9.90
CA PRO A 16 28.73 11.92 -9.48
C PRO A 16 28.01 13.26 -9.39
N ARG A 17 27.05 13.49 -10.30
CA ARG A 17 26.06 14.55 -10.14
C ARG A 17 25.35 14.22 -8.83
N LYS A 18 25.71 14.91 -7.75
CA LYS A 18 24.87 15.01 -6.56
C LYS A 18 23.54 15.58 -7.04
N LYS A 19 22.56 14.72 -7.29
CA LYS A 19 21.18 15.15 -7.38
C LYS A 19 20.82 15.63 -5.96
N PRO A 20 20.34 16.86 -5.77
CA PRO A 20 19.90 17.27 -4.45
C PRO A 20 18.66 16.44 -4.13
N LEU A 21 18.81 15.50 -3.20
CA LEU A 21 17.69 14.82 -2.55
C LEU A 21 17.14 15.66 -1.38
N ASP A 22 17.49 16.96 -1.33
CA ASP A 22 17.22 17.84 -0.18
C ASP A 22 16.11 18.88 -0.47
N VAL A 23 15.49 18.85 -1.65
CA VAL A 23 14.35 19.75 -1.97
C VAL A 23 13.02 19.23 -1.38
N LEU A 24 13.06 18.12 -0.62
CA LEU A 24 11.91 17.59 0.12
C LEU A 24 12.02 17.81 1.64
N GLU A 25 12.93 18.65 2.12
CA GLU A 25 13.07 18.94 3.56
C GLU A 25 12.23 20.14 4.05
N ASN A 26 11.64 20.94 3.16
CA ASN A 26 10.93 22.18 3.53
C ASN A 26 9.48 22.29 3.04
N LEU A 27 8.90 21.23 2.46
CA LEU A 27 7.45 21.16 2.40
C LEU A 27 6.98 20.98 3.86
N PRO A 28 5.99 21.76 4.35
CA PRO A 28 5.28 21.36 5.54
C PRO A 28 4.91 19.91 5.30
N ARG A 29 5.45 18.98 6.11
CA ARG A 29 4.85 17.67 6.20
C ARG A 29 3.45 17.99 6.65
N LEU A 30 2.52 18.08 5.69
CA LEU A 30 1.10 18.06 5.98
C LEU A 30 0.99 16.82 6.83
N GLY A 31 0.84 17.04 8.13
CA GLY A 31 0.55 16.00 9.08
C GLY A 31 -0.85 15.53 8.73
N LEU A 32 -0.99 14.84 7.60
CA LEU A 32 -1.79 13.65 7.53
C LEU A 32 -1.19 12.76 8.59
N HIS A 33 -1.52 13.05 9.85
CA HIS A 33 -1.45 12.09 10.91
C HIS A 33 -2.12 10.88 10.27
N PRO A 34 -1.38 9.79 10.00
CA PRO A 34 -2.05 8.59 9.53
C PRO A 34 -3.09 8.35 10.61
N VAL A 35 -4.36 8.44 10.22
CA VAL A 35 -5.49 7.98 11.03
C VAL A 35 -5.00 6.62 11.51
N ALA A 36 -4.67 6.56 12.81
CA ALA A 36 -3.90 5.45 13.32
C ALA A 36 -4.64 4.16 12.93
N PRO A 37 -3.94 3.08 12.59
CA PRO A 37 -4.58 1.84 12.19
C PRO A 37 -5.69 1.47 13.21
N GLY A 38 -6.94 1.41 12.73
CA GLY A 38 -8.13 1.20 13.57
C GLY A 38 -8.87 2.45 14.06
N THR A 39 -8.46 3.68 13.71
CA THR A 39 -9.19 4.92 14.05
C THR A 39 -10.05 5.43 12.89
N CYS A 40 -10.43 4.56 11.97
CA CYS A 40 -11.37 4.88 10.89
C CYS A 40 -12.78 4.97 11.49
N THR A 41 -13.12 6.13 12.07
CA THR A 41 -14.41 6.37 12.75
C THR A 41 -15.51 6.84 11.79
N THR A 42 -15.22 6.91 10.49
CA THR A 42 -16.22 7.25 9.48
C THR A 42 -17.34 6.21 9.53
N PRO A 43 -18.62 6.62 9.61
CA PRO A 43 -19.74 5.68 9.57
C PRO A 43 -19.62 4.76 8.37
N ILE A 44 -19.93 3.47 8.52
CA ILE A 44 -19.90 2.44 7.46
C ILE A 44 -18.47 2.02 7.03
N CYS A 45 -17.42 2.68 7.52
CA CYS A 45 -16.05 2.29 7.19
C CYS A 45 -15.66 0.98 7.86
N GLY A 46 -15.19 0.03 7.05
CA GLY A 46 -14.87 -1.33 7.46
C GLY A 46 -16.07 -2.28 7.49
N ASP A 47 -17.25 -1.83 7.07
CA ASP A 47 -18.43 -2.69 6.96
C ASP A 47 -18.28 -3.70 5.83
N VAL A 48 -19.03 -4.80 5.96
CA VAL A 48 -19.05 -5.88 4.98
C VAL A 48 -19.65 -5.35 3.69
N ALA A 49 -18.87 -5.40 2.61
CA ALA A 49 -19.20 -4.74 1.36
C ALA A 49 -20.52 -5.25 0.75
N ASP A 50 -20.84 -6.53 0.94
CA ASP A 50 -22.09 -7.13 0.42
C ASP A 50 -23.34 -6.74 1.23
N LEU A 51 -23.15 -6.18 2.43
CA LEU A 51 -24.21 -5.67 3.30
C LEU A 51 -24.32 -4.15 3.25
N THR A 52 -23.42 -3.49 2.51
CA THR A 52 -23.43 -2.04 2.36
C THR A 52 -24.13 -1.67 1.06
N ASP A 53 -25.13 -0.81 1.13
CA ASP A 53 -25.76 -0.26 -0.06
C ASP A 53 -24.79 0.69 -0.77
N GLU A 54 -24.61 0.51 -2.08
CA GLU A 54 -23.76 1.38 -2.91
C GLU A 54 -24.20 2.85 -2.85
N ALA A 55 -25.48 3.11 -2.56
CA ALA A 55 -26.02 4.46 -2.39
C ALA A 55 -25.50 5.18 -1.13
N ASP A 56 -25.04 4.43 -0.13
CA ASP A 56 -24.46 4.98 1.11
C ASP A 56 -22.95 5.22 1.00
N LEU A 57 -22.30 4.67 -0.04
CA LEU A 57 -20.89 4.87 -0.31
C LEU A 57 -20.65 6.24 -0.93
N GLN A 58 -19.70 6.99 -0.37
CA GLN A 58 -19.29 8.27 -0.96
C GLN A 58 -18.20 8.06 -2.02
N ASP A 59 -18.00 9.05 -2.87
CA ASP A 59 -16.90 9.06 -3.83
C ASP A 59 -15.55 8.86 -3.14
N GLY A 60 -14.73 7.98 -3.71
CA GLY A 60 -13.38 7.68 -3.19
C GLY A 60 -13.31 6.58 -2.14
N TRP A 61 -14.44 5.93 -1.83
CA TRP A 61 -14.45 4.69 -1.04
C TRP A 61 -13.84 3.52 -1.81
N VAL A 62 -13.21 2.61 -1.08
CA VAL A 62 -12.46 1.48 -1.64
C VAL A 62 -13.01 0.17 -1.09
N ARG A 63 -13.50 -0.71 -1.97
CA ARG A 63 -13.81 -2.10 -1.62
C ARG A 63 -12.51 -2.91 -1.63
N ALA A 64 -12.22 -3.60 -0.53
CA ALA A 64 -11.02 -4.40 -0.40
C ALA A 64 -11.30 -5.70 0.38
N GLY A 65 -10.69 -6.78 -0.10
CA GLY A 65 -10.70 -8.09 0.54
C GLY A 65 -9.52 -8.92 0.07
N VAL A 66 -9.29 -10.04 0.75
CA VAL A 66 -8.15 -10.92 0.48
C VAL A 66 -8.67 -12.29 0.06
N TYR A 67 -8.30 -12.72 -1.14
CA TYR A 67 -8.72 -14.01 -1.65
C TYR A 67 -8.26 -15.16 -0.74
N GLY A 68 -9.19 -16.03 -0.36
CA GLY A 68 -8.91 -17.16 0.54
C GLY A 68 -8.84 -16.78 2.03
N SER A 69 -9.04 -15.50 2.38
CA SER A 69 -9.27 -15.11 3.77
C SER A 69 -10.65 -15.58 4.26
N ALA A 70 -10.75 -15.78 5.57
CA ALA A 70 -12.04 -15.97 6.25
C ALA A 70 -12.76 -14.63 6.50
N ASP A 71 -12.06 -13.50 6.35
CA ASP A 71 -12.71 -12.19 6.37
C ASP A 71 -13.46 -11.92 5.07
N PRO A 72 -14.70 -11.41 5.13
CA PRO A 72 -15.41 -10.96 3.95
C PRO A 72 -14.77 -9.68 3.38
N ASP A 73 -15.08 -9.39 2.12
CA ASP A 73 -14.77 -8.10 1.50
C ASP A 73 -15.40 -6.96 2.30
N ARG A 74 -14.67 -5.87 2.47
CA ARG A 74 -15.11 -4.68 3.23
C ARG A 74 -14.95 -3.41 2.43
N VAL A 75 -15.78 -2.41 2.73
CA VAL A 75 -15.68 -1.07 2.16
C VAL A 75 -14.93 -0.14 3.10
N TRP A 76 -14.07 0.72 2.56
CA TRP A 76 -13.19 1.59 3.34
C TRP A 76 -13.27 3.03 2.87
N CYS A 77 -13.37 3.96 3.81
CA CYS A 77 -13.49 5.40 3.51
C CYS A 77 -12.22 6.04 2.93
N SER A 78 -11.08 5.33 2.93
CA SER A 78 -9.83 5.81 2.35
C SER A 78 -8.88 4.66 2.03
N GLY A 79 -7.90 4.92 1.15
CA GLY A 79 -6.86 3.95 0.82
C GLY A 79 -6.00 3.53 2.03
N LEU A 80 -5.77 4.41 3.00
CA LEU A 80 -5.03 4.06 4.24
C LEU A 80 -5.82 3.11 5.15
N CYS A 81 -7.13 3.33 5.27
CA CYS A 81 -8.00 2.40 5.99
C CYS A 81 -8.07 1.05 5.26
N ALA A 82 -8.13 1.07 3.93
CA ALA A 82 -8.13 -0.13 3.12
C ALA A 82 -6.85 -0.96 3.26
N THR A 83 -5.66 -0.34 3.26
CA THR A 83 -4.40 -1.08 3.45
C THR A 83 -4.32 -1.75 4.82
N TYR A 84 -4.85 -1.12 5.86
CA TYR A 84 -4.95 -1.74 7.18
C TYR A 84 -5.93 -2.92 7.19
N GLY A 85 -7.11 -2.74 6.61
CA GLY A 85 -8.11 -3.79 6.46
C GLY A 85 -7.58 -5.02 5.73
N ILE A 86 -6.89 -4.81 4.62
CA ILE A 86 -6.23 -5.87 3.84
C ILE A 86 -5.19 -6.58 4.72
N ALA A 87 -4.32 -5.85 5.41
CA ALA A 87 -3.31 -6.45 6.26
C ALA A 87 -3.92 -7.34 7.37
N LEU A 88 -5.03 -6.92 7.98
CA LEU A 88 -5.77 -7.75 8.94
C LEU A 88 -6.37 -9.00 8.30
N ALA A 89 -6.95 -8.88 7.10
CA ALA A 89 -7.52 -10.00 6.37
C ALA A 89 -6.45 -11.01 5.94
N GLU A 90 -5.25 -10.56 5.53
CA GLU A 90 -4.09 -11.40 5.21
C GLU A 90 -3.64 -12.24 6.42
N LEU A 91 -3.62 -11.65 7.63
CA LEU A 91 -3.29 -12.40 8.85
C LEU A 91 -4.26 -13.55 9.12
N ARG A 92 -5.49 -13.46 8.63
CA ARG A 92 -6.55 -14.48 8.82
C ARG A 92 -6.67 -15.47 7.67
N VAL A 93 -5.83 -15.36 6.63
CA VAL A 93 -5.71 -16.36 5.54
C VAL A 93 -5.21 -17.72 6.06
N THR A 94 -4.62 -17.78 7.25
CA THR A 94 -3.97 -19.00 7.78
C THR A 94 -4.59 -19.61 9.04
N SER A 95 -5.55 -18.95 9.70
CA SER A 95 -6.17 -19.46 10.95
C SER A 95 -7.03 -20.72 10.77
N LYS A 96 -7.21 -21.22 9.55
CA LYS A 96 -7.87 -22.52 9.26
C LYS A 96 -6.90 -23.71 9.15
N ARG A 97 -5.61 -23.53 9.43
CA ARG A 97 -4.62 -24.63 9.49
C ARG A 97 -3.87 -24.69 10.83
N VAL A 98 -4.59 -24.87 11.93
CA VAL A 98 -4.17 -25.76 13.04
C VAL A 98 -5.44 -26.28 13.73
N ALA A 99 -5.97 -27.42 13.27
CA ALA A 99 -6.57 -28.34 14.22
C ALA A 99 -5.38 -29.08 14.85
N PRO A 100 -5.10 -28.94 16.16
CA PRO A 100 -4.22 -29.89 16.82
C PRO A 100 -4.95 -31.24 16.78
N GLY A 101 -4.33 -32.23 16.16
CA GLY A 101 -4.85 -33.59 16.18
C GLY A 101 -4.99 -34.08 17.62
N ALA A 102 -6.14 -34.68 17.92
CA ALA A 102 -6.32 -35.79 18.85
C ALA A 102 -7.72 -36.37 18.61
#